data_AF-A0A961AQT0-F1
#
_entry.id   AF-A0A961AQT0-F1
#
_cell.length_a   1.000
_cell.length_b   1.000
_cell.length_c   1.000
_cell.angle_alpha   90.00
_cell.angle_beta   90.00
_cell.angle_gamma   90.00
#
_symmetry.space_group_name_H-M   'P 1'
#
loop_
_entity.id
_entity.type
_entity.pdbx_description
1 polymer ?
#
loop_
_entity_poly.entity_id
_entity_poly.type
_entity_poly.pdbx_seq_one_letter_code
_entity_poly.pdbx_strand_id
1 'polypeptide(L)'
;MKFILTEESWILSDLDPIEWTFLDRIPEMAAGEALPPQFRQRLLPDPIDVPASERENEEGFLNDWGEYVRPDLESAFVAARDQVSRDLALAAVDGEFELVEDDEEEIDETVVDDEDEEEAGADHFIPRPEPIPARIEVAREASDAWYSALNQARLLMNEAHDLADATERFHWPDGDGTDVPPLDGARLLLLAQYEFYTALQSILIEVMTRNDQEATGFDGDEDAGEEEDDETLG
;
A
#
# COMPACT_ATOMS: atom_id res chain seq x y z
N MET A 1 10.80 -6.72 -0.16
CA MET A 1 10.74 -5.25 0.02
C MET A 1 11.74 -4.65 1.02
N LYS A 2 12.40 -3.55 0.65
CA LYS A 2 13.14 -2.61 1.52
C LYS A 2 12.51 -1.21 1.45
N PHE A 3 12.48 -0.52 2.59
CA PHE A 3 12.01 0.87 2.70
C PHE A 3 13.20 1.82 2.92
N ILE A 4 13.25 2.90 2.14
CA ILE A 4 14.28 3.93 2.23
C ILE A 4 13.59 5.29 2.32
N LEU A 5 13.94 6.09 3.33
CA LEU A 5 13.43 7.45 3.50
C LEU A 5 14.53 8.46 3.13
N THR A 6 14.18 9.43 2.29
CA THR A 6 15.02 10.58 1.93
C THR A 6 14.38 11.88 2.42
N GLU A 7 15.03 13.02 2.19
CA GLU A 7 14.50 14.33 2.58
C GLU A 7 13.23 14.72 1.80
N GLU A 8 13.12 14.30 0.53
CA GLU A 8 12.04 14.70 -0.39
C GLU A 8 11.10 13.55 -0.77
N SER A 9 11.52 12.29 -0.58
CA SER A 9 10.79 11.11 -1.03
C SER A 9 10.94 9.91 -0.09
N TRP A 10 10.07 8.93 -0.24
CA TRP A 10 10.27 7.59 0.28
C TRP A 10 10.23 6.57 -0.86
N ILE A 11 10.99 5.50 -0.70
CA ILE A 11 11.23 4.51 -1.74
C ILE A 11 10.93 3.12 -1.19
N LEU A 12 10.16 2.35 -1.95
CA LEU A 12 10.07 0.90 -1.81
C LEU A 12 10.92 0.29 -2.91
N SER A 13 11.86 -0.56 -2.53
CA SER A 13 12.77 -1.26 -3.45
C SER A 13 12.80 -2.76 -3.15
N ASP A 14 13.39 -3.55 -4.04
CA ASP A 14 13.41 -5.01 -3.95
C ASP A 14 12.00 -5.59 -3.77
N LEU A 15 11.04 -5.07 -4.56
CA LEU A 15 9.66 -5.56 -4.57
C LEU A 15 9.61 -6.89 -5.34
N ASP A 16 9.11 -7.93 -4.68
CA ASP A 16 8.81 -9.17 -5.38
C ASP A 16 7.49 -9.04 -6.20
N PRO A 17 7.22 -9.97 -7.13
CA PRO A 17 6.01 -9.91 -7.96
C PRO A 17 4.69 -9.88 -7.19
N ILE A 18 4.63 -10.52 -6.01
CA ILE A 18 3.43 -10.56 -5.16
C ILE A 18 3.27 -9.21 -4.46
N GLU A 19 4.35 -8.66 -3.90
CA GLU A 19 4.37 -7.32 -3.31
C GLU A 19 3.95 -6.24 -4.33
N TRP A 20 4.46 -6.32 -5.57
CA TRP A 20 4.03 -5.44 -6.66
C TRP A 20 2.54 -5.62 -6.98
N THR A 21 2.07 -6.86 -7.09
CA THR A 21 0.64 -7.14 -7.34
C THR A 21 -0.23 -6.55 -6.22
N PHE A 22 0.23 -6.54 -4.97
CA PHE A 22 -0.50 -5.88 -3.89
C PHE A 22 -0.52 -4.37 -4.07
N LEU A 23 0.60 -3.74 -4.41
CA LEU A 23 0.69 -2.29 -4.65
C LEU A 23 -0.20 -1.83 -5.81
N ASP A 24 -0.13 -2.51 -6.96
CA ASP A 24 -0.87 -2.18 -8.17
C ASP A 24 -2.40 -2.24 -7.96
N ARG A 25 -2.85 -3.09 -7.03
CA ARG A 25 -4.27 -3.24 -6.70
C ARG A 25 -4.80 -2.21 -5.71
N ILE A 26 -3.96 -1.36 -5.11
CA ILE A 26 -4.42 -0.38 -4.11
C ILE A 26 -5.55 0.51 -4.67
N PRO A 27 -5.43 1.14 -5.86
CA PRO A 27 -6.48 2.03 -6.36
C PRO A 27 -7.83 1.32 -6.57
N GLU A 28 -7.80 0.11 -7.15
CA GLU A 28 -8.99 -0.72 -7.38
C GLU A 28 -9.65 -1.13 -6.05
N MET A 29 -8.85 -1.61 -5.10
CA MET A 29 -9.33 -2.07 -3.79
C MET A 29 -9.88 -0.89 -2.97
N ALA A 30 -9.22 0.27 -3.01
CA ALA A 30 -9.70 1.49 -2.36
C ALA A 30 -11.00 2.02 -2.99
N ALA A 31 -11.23 1.79 -4.29
CA ALA A 31 -12.48 2.12 -4.95
C ALA A 31 -13.65 1.21 -4.55
N GLY A 32 -13.34 -0.02 -4.12
CA GLY A 32 -14.33 -1.05 -3.84
C GLY A 32 -15.17 -1.41 -5.07
N GLU A 33 -14.65 -1.23 -6.29
CA GLU A 33 -15.36 -1.53 -7.55
C GLU A 33 -15.70 -3.01 -7.72
N ALA A 34 -14.82 -3.88 -7.25
CA ALA A 34 -15.05 -5.31 -7.18
C ALA A 34 -16.00 -5.74 -6.04
N LEU A 35 -16.39 -4.81 -5.16
CA LEU A 35 -17.17 -5.10 -3.96
C LEU A 35 -18.64 -4.62 -4.08
N PRO A 36 -19.58 -5.35 -3.46
CA PRO A 36 -20.95 -4.89 -3.33
C PRO A 36 -21.07 -3.46 -2.73
N PRO A 37 -22.00 -2.61 -3.22
CA PRO A 37 -22.08 -1.21 -2.81
C PRO A 37 -22.27 -0.97 -1.30
N GLN A 38 -22.85 -1.92 -0.57
CA GLN A 38 -23.05 -1.79 0.87
C GLN A 38 -21.73 -1.66 1.65
N PHE A 39 -20.64 -2.26 1.18
CA PHE A 39 -19.35 -2.19 1.88
C PHE A 39 -18.72 -0.80 1.80
N ARG A 40 -19.05 -0.03 0.75
CA ARG A 40 -18.62 1.37 0.63
C ARG A 40 -19.23 2.29 1.68
N GLN A 41 -20.30 1.87 2.35
CA GLN A 41 -20.85 2.62 3.50
C GLN A 41 -19.84 2.75 4.63
N ARG A 42 -18.86 1.84 4.72
CA ARG A 42 -17.78 1.94 5.72
C ARG A 42 -16.81 3.08 5.45
N LEU A 43 -16.63 3.47 4.18
CA LEU A 43 -15.78 4.59 3.80
C LEU A 43 -16.41 5.94 4.17
N LEU A 44 -17.73 6.02 4.06
CA LEU A 44 -18.52 7.22 4.33
C LEU A 44 -19.58 6.87 5.38
N PRO A 45 -19.14 6.61 6.63
CA PRO A 45 -20.06 6.19 7.66
C PRO A 45 -21.09 7.28 7.94
N ASP A 46 -22.25 6.85 8.41
CA ASP A 46 -23.20 7.73 9.02
C ASP A 46 -22.53 8.43 10.22
N PRO A 47 -22.48 9.77 10.27
CA PRO A 47 -21.78 10.47 11.33
C PRO A 47 -22.49 10.31 12.69
N ILE A 48 -23.74 9.83 12.70
CA ILE A 48 -24.50 9.60 13.92
C ILE A 48 -25.06 8.18 13.95
N ASP A 49 -24.48 7.36 14.82
CA ASP A 49 -25.01 6.03 15.17
C ASP A 49 -26.02 6.12 16.32
N VAL A 50 -27.18 6.75 16.06
CA VAL A 50 -28.26 6.89 17.04
C VAL A 50 -29.57 6.24 16.56
N PRO A 51 -30.43 5.77 17.49
CA PRO A 51 -31.75 5.25 17.15
C PRO A 51 -32.60 6.28 16.38
N ALA A 52 -33.46 5.79 15.49
CA ALA A 52 -34.28 6.62 14.62
C ALA A 52 -35.12 7.69 15.37
N SER A 53 -35.49 7.44 16.62
CA SER A 53 -36.25 8.37 17.46
C SER A 53 -35.47 9.61 17.91
N GLU A 54 -34.14 9.54 17.96
CA GLU A 54 -33.28 10.67 18.36
C GLU A 54 -32.71 11.39 17.13
N ARG A 55 -32.77 10.72 15.97
CA ARG A 55 -32.26 11.20 14.69
C ARG A 55 -33.01 12.42 14.14
N GLU A 56 -34.30 12.56 14.44
CA GLU A 56 -35.09 13.74 14.03
C GLU A 56 -34.53 15.06 14.59
N ASN A 57 -33.88 15.03 15.76
CA ASN A 57 -33.27 16.21 16.36
C ASN A 57 -31.97 16.63 15.65
N GLU A 58 -31.37 15.72 14.88
CA GLU A 58 -30.08 15.90 14.21
C GLU A 58 -30.25 16.04 12.68
N GLU A 59 -31.48 16.19 12.19
CA GLU A 59 -31.78 16.26 10.75
C GLU A 59 -31.01 17.40 10.06
N GLY A 60 -30.87 18.55 10.73
CA GLY A 60 -30.07 19.67 10.22
C GLY A 60 -28.60 19.31 10.04
N PHE A 61 -27.99 18.66 11.04
CA PHE A 61 -26.60 18.20 10.96
C PHE A 61 -26.40 17.13 9.88
N LEU A 62 -27.33 16.18 9.77
CA LEU A 62 -27.27 15.14 8.74
C LEU A 62 -27.43 15.72 7.32
N ASN A 63 -28.24 16.76 7.17
CA ASN A 63 -28.35 17.47 5.90
C ASN A 63 -27.03 18.18 5.56
N ASP A 64 -26.43 18.91 6.49
CA ASP A 64 -25.14 19.59 6.27
C ASP A 64 -24.02 18.58 5.97
N TRP A 65 -24.00 17.45 6.67
CA TRP A 65 -23.09 16.35 6.39
C TRP A 65 -23.26 15.82 4.96
N GLY A 66 -24.50 15.59 4.53
CA GLY A 66 -24.80 15.09 3.19
C GLY A 66 -24.52 16.10 2.08
N GLU A 67 -24.72 17.39 2.34
CA GLU A 67 -24.58 18.48 1.36
C GLU A 67 -23.12 18.93 1.21
N TYR A 68 -22.35 19.00 2.29
CA TYR A 68 -21.02 19.60 2.29
C TYR A 68 -19.91 18.59 2.59
N VAL A 69 -20.06 17.80 3.66
CA VAL A 69 -18.93 16.98 4.13
C VAL A 69 -18.73 15.73 3.27
N ARG A 70 -19.80 15.01 2.98
CA ARG A 70 -19.74 13.78 2.22
C ARG A 70 -19.18 13.98 0.81
N PRO A 71 -19.60 14.98 0.01
CA PRO A 71 -19.04 15.20 -1.32
C PRO A 71 -17.55 15.59 -1.30
N ASP A 72 -17.13 16.36 -0.29
CA ASP A 72 -15.72 16.74 -0.11
C ASP A 72 -14.86 15.52 0.23
N LEU A 73 -15.34 14.64 1.12
CA LEU A 73 -14.68 13.37 1.43
C LEU A 73 -14.60 12.44 0.22
N GLU A 74 -15.70 12.29 -0.53
CA GLU A 74 -15.73 11.50 -1.78
C GLU A 74 -14.70 12.03 -2.78
N SER A 75 -14.62 13.36 -2.95
CA SER A 75 -13.65 14.00 -3.83
C SER A 75 -12.21 13.79 -3.36
N ALA A 76 -11.95 13.91 -2.06
CA ALA A 76 -10.63 13.65 -1.47
C ALA A 76 -10.21 12.18 -1.64
N PHE A 77 -11.13 11.23 -1.49
CA PHE A 77 -10.88 9.80 -1.69
C PHE A 77 -10.57 9.46 -3.15
N VAL A 78 -11.26 10.10 -4.11
CA VAL A 78 -10.91 9.98 -5.54
C VAL A 78 -9.51 10.54 -5.78
N ALA A 79 -9.23 11.76 -5.33
CA ALA A 79 -7.94 12.41 -5.54
C ALA A 79 -6.76 11.59 -4.95
N ALA A 80 -6.96 10.97 -3.79
CA ALA A 80 -5.96 10.11 -3.17
C ALA A 80 -5.64 8.88 -4.03
N ARG A 81 -6.67 8.20 -4.56
CA ARG A 81 -6.50 7.03 -5.45
C ARG A 81 -5.84 7.42 -6.78
N ASP A 82 -6.21 8.58 -7.32
CA ASP A 82 -5.60 9.11 -8.54
C ASP A 82 -4.12 9.42 -8.33
N GLN A 83 -3.74 9.95 -7.17
CA GLN A 83 -2.35 10.20 -6.82
C GLN A 83 -1.56 8.89 -6.76
N VAL A 84 -2.05 7.88 -6.03
CA VAL A 84 -1.40 6.55 -5.96
C VAL A 84 -1.26 5.94 -7.35
N SER A 85 -2.28 6.04 -8.20
CA SER A 85 -2.24 5.53 -9.57
C SER A 85 -1.15 6.21 -10.42
N ARG A 86 -0.98 7.53 -10.26
CA ARG A 86 0.10 8.28 -10.93
C ARG A 86 1.47 7.84 -10.45
N ASP A 87 1.64 7.66 -9.14
CA ASP A 87 2.93 7.26 -8.55
C ASP A 87 3.31 5.84 -8.98
N LEU A 88 2.35 4.91 -9.00
CA LEU A 88 2.55 3.54 -9.50
C LEU A 88 2.95 3.52 -10.99
N ALA A 89 2.39 4.42 -11.80
CA ALA A 89 2.74 4.54 -13.21
C ALA A 89 4.18 5.04 -13.44
N LEU A 90 4.83 5.59 -12.42
CA LEU A 90 6.23 6.02 -12.44
C LEU A 90 7.19 4.97 -11.85
N ALA A 91 6.68 3.80 -11.45
CA ALA A 91 7.50 2.74 -10.89
C ALA A 91 8.54 2.23 -11.90
N ALA A 92 9.74 1.95 -11.41
CA ALA A 92 10.86 1.50 -12.22
C ALA A 92 10.98 -0.02 -12.22
N VAL A 93 11.31 -0.56 -13.39
CA VAL A 93 11.72 -1.96 -13.56
C VAL A 93 13.20 -2.09 -13.19
N ASP A 94 13.54 -3.08 -12.36
CA ASP A 94 14.94 -3.43 -12.14
C ASP A 94 15.56 -3.91 -13.46
N GLY A 95 16.53 -3.15 -13.98
CA GLY A 95 17.24 -3.45 -15.23
C GLY A 95 17.25 -2.35 -16.29
N GLU A 96 16.65 -1.18 -16.04
CA GLU A 96 16.67 -0.03 -16.97
C GLU A 96 17.80 0.98 -16.73
N PHE A 97 18.91 0.55 -16.11
CA PHE A 97 20.19 1.28 -16.15
C PHE A 97 21.29 0.33 -16.64
N GLU A 98 21.97 0.74 -17.71
CA GLU A 98 23.04 0.06 -18.48
C GLU A 98 22.62 -0.96 -19.54
N LEU A 99 22.00 -0.46 -20.63
CA LEU A 99 22.55 -0.83 -21.94
C LEU A 99 23.72 0.14 -22.21
N VAL A 100 24.92 -0.27 -21.79
CA VAL A 100 26.12 0.23 -22.46
C VAL A 100 26.01 -0.26 -23.89
N GLU A 101 25.77 0.66 -24.82
CA GLU A 101 26.05 0.43 -26.24
C GLU A 101 27.56 0.24 -26.37
N ASP A 102 28.04 -0.98 -26.19
CA ASP A 102 29.33 -1.46 -26.68
C ASP A 102 29.35 -2.99 -26.53
N ASP A 103 29.03 -3.68 -27.62
CA ASP A 103 29.99 -4.55 -28.28
C ASP A 103 29.29 -5.22 -29.48
N GLU A 104 29.57 -4.69 -30.67
CA GLU A 104 29.45 -5.43 -31.93
C GLU A 104 30.47 -6.59 -31.89
N GLU A 105 30.18 -7.69 -31.19
CA GLU A 105 30.93 -8.93 -31.38
C GLU A 105 30.32 -9.72 -32.56
N GLU A 106 31.11 -9.74 -33.64
CA GLU A 106 31.04 -10.63 -34.80
C GLU A 106 30.46 -12.01 -34.47
N ILE A 107 29.28 -12.30 -35.02
CA ILE A 107 28.75 -13.67 -35.07
C ILE A 107 29.59 -14.44 -36.12
N ASP A 108 30.47 -15.31 -35.64
CA ASP A 108 31.20 -16.29 -36.44
C ASP A 108 30.21 -17.30 -37.06
N GLU A 109 29.97 -17.17 -38.36
CA GLU A 109 29.21 -18.11 -39.20
C GLU A 109 29.91 -19.48 -39.22
N THR A 110 29.65 -20.30 -38.21
CA THR A 110 29.95 -21.73 -38.29
C THR A 110 28.77 -22.47 -38.91
N VAL A 111 28.96 -22.78 -40.19
CA VAL A 111 28.15 -23.70 -41.00
C VAL A 111 27.95 -25.02 -40.26
N VAL A 112 26.71 -25.32 -39.87
CA VAL A 112 26.27 -26.68 -39.53
C VAL A 112 25.25 -27.11 -40.57
N ASP A 113 25.74 -27.94 -41.48
CA ASP A 113 25.00 -28.70 -42.47
C ASP A 113 24.42 -29.93 -41.74
N ASP A 114 23.11 -29.95 -41.52
CA ASP A 114 22.36 -31.19 -41.28
C ASP A 114 20.90 -30.97 -41.72
N GLU A 115 20.59 -31.53 -42.88
CA GLU A 115 19.27 -31.67 -43.46
C GLU A 115 18.41 -32.58 -42.58
N ASP A 116 17.30 -32.06 -42.03
CA ASP A 116 16.07 -32.84 -41.84
C ASP A 116 14.86 -31.89 -41.72
N GLU A 117 13.95 -32.04 -42.67
CA GLU A 117 12.75 -31.23 -42.91
C GLU A 117 11.61 -31.54 -41.93
N GLU A 118 10.86 -30.48 -41.62
CA GLU A 118 9.42 -30.46 -41.26
C GLU A 118 8.97 -31.09 -39.92
N GLU A 119 9.09 -30.32 -38.84
CA GLU A 119 7.90 -30.06 -38.02
C GLU A 119 7.51 -28.60 -38.16
N ALA A 120 6.29 -28.35 -38.63
CA ALA A 120 5.64 -27.04 -38.57
C ALA A 120 5.42 -26.66 -37.10
N GLY A 121 6.50 -26.21 -36.45
CA GLY A 121 6.45 -25.52 -35.19
C GLY A 121 5.65 -24.25 -35.41
N ALA A 122 4.36 -24.28 -35.08
CA ALA A 122 3.61 -23.07 -34.82
C ALA A 122 4.41 -22.32 -33.76
N ASP A 123 5.15 -21.31 -34.22
CA ASP A 123 5.94 -20.39 -33.43
C ASP A 123 5.05 -19.94 -32.27
N HIS A 124 5.18 -20.65 -31.14
CA HIS A 124 4.40 -20.37 -29.95
C HIS A 124 5.03 -19.10 -29.44
N PHE A 125 4.51 -17.97 -29.92
CA PHE A 125 4.73 -16.67 -29.35
C PHE A 125 4.21 -16.74 -27.92
N ILE A 126 5.06 -17.19 -27.00
CA ILE A 126 4.88 -17.00 -25.58
C ILE A 126 5.22 -15.52 -25.41
N PRO A 127 4.23 -14.63 -25.22
CA PRO A 127 4.53 -13.24 -24.96
C PRO A 127 5.48 -13.21 -23.77
N ARG A 128 6.64 -12.55 -23.94
CA ARG A 128 7.54 -12.30 -22.82
C ARG A 128 6.71 -11.58 -21.77
N PRO A 129 6.62 -12.09 -20.53
CA PRO A 129 5.88 -11.40 -19.48
C PRO A 129 6.41 -9.98 -19.39
N GLU A 130 5.50 -9.01 -19.33
CA GLU A 130 5.89 -7.61 -19.16
C GLU A 130 6.75 -7.50 -17.88
N PRO A 131 7.83 -6.71 -17.94
CA PRO A 131 8.70 -6.58 -16.79
C PRO A 131 7.92 -5.98 -15.62
N ILE A 132 8.04 -6.61 -14.45
CA ILE A 132 7.36 -6.16 -13.23
C ILE A 132 8.23 -5.09 -12.56
N PRO A 133 7.68 -3.92 -12.22
CA PRO A 133 8.42 -2.91 -11.47
C PRO A 133 8.88 -3.46 -10.12
N ALA A 134 10.14 -3.23 -9.81
CA ALA A 134 10.78 -3.70 -8.58
C ALA A 134 11.03 -2.55 -7.59
N ARG A 135 10.80 -1.30 -8.03
CA ARG A 135 10.99 -0.11 -7.22
C ARG A 135 9.91 0.94 -7.51
N ILE A 136 9.43 1.60 -6.46
CA ILE A 136 8.65 2.82 -6.55
C ILE A 136 9.25 3.89 -5.65
N GLU A 137 9.28 5.12 -6.14
CA GLU A 137 9.68 6.31 -5.41
C GLU A 137 8.51 7.28 -5.36
N VAL A 138 8.19 7.77 -4.17
CA VAL A 138 7.02 8.60 -3.91
C VAL A 138 7.44 9.85 -3.15
N ALA A 139 7.00 11.00 -3.64
CA ALA A 139 7.25 12.28 -2.98
C ALA A 139 6.64 12.31 -1.58
N ARG A 140 7.32 12.93 -0.60
CA ARG A 140 6.85 12.97 0.80
C ARG A 140 5.48 13.65 0.91
N GLU A 141 5.19 14.64 0.07
CA GLU A 141 3.90 15.36 0.03
C GLU A 141 2.74 14.45 -0.40
N ALA A 142 3.03 13.34 -1.09
CA ALA A 142 2.01 12.37 -1.49
C ALA A 142 1.67 11.36 -0.38
N SER A 143 2.35 11.40 0.77
CA SER A 143 2.19 10.40 1.85
C SER A 143 0.74 10.35 2.40
N ASP A 144 0.06 11.49 2.51
CA ASP A 144 -1.34 11.55 2.97
C ASP A 144 -2.29 10.83 1.98
N ALA A 145 -2.06 11.02 0.68
CA ALA A 145 -2.84 10.36 -0.36
C ALA A 145 -2.64 8.84 -0.32
N TRP A 146 -1.39 8.40 -0.17
CA TRP A 146 -1.05 6.99 -0.01
C TRP A 146 -1.67 6.38 1.25
N TYR A 147 -1.55 7.06 2.38
CA TYR A 147 -2.14 6.62 3.65
C TYR A 147 -3.67 6.49 3.53
N SER A 148 -4.32 7.49 2.93
CA SER A 148 -5.76 7.51 2.69
C SER A 148 -6.21 6.35 1.78
N ALA A 149 -5.55 6.12 0.66
CA ALA A 149 -5.90 5.03 -0.26
C ALA A 149 -5.71 3.65 0.38
N LEU A 150 -4.59 3.43 1.08
CA LEU A 150 -4.37 2.21 1.85
C LEU A 150 -5.44 2.01 2.93
N ASN A 151 -5.88 3.08 3.58
CA ASN A 151 -6.91 3.01 4.60
C ASN A 151 -8.26 2.59 4.01
N GLN A 152 -8.64 3.20 2.88
CA GLN A 152 -9.84 2.83 2.16
C GLN A 152 -9.81 1.35 1.75
N ALA A 153 -8.70 0.89 1.17
CA ALA A 153 -8.54 -0.50 0.76
C ALA A 153 -8.66 -1.46 1.96
N ARG A 154 -7.98 -1.17 3.07
CA ARG A 154 -8.05 -2.01 4.28
C ARG A 154 -9.44 -2.05 4.90
N LEU A 155 -10.13 -0.91 5.00
CA LEU A 155 -11.49 -0.85 5.54
C LEU A 155 -12.45 -1.70 4.69
N LEU A 156 -12.35 -1.59 3.37
CA LEU A 156 -13.17 -2.37 2.44
C LEU A 156 -12.84 -3.86 2.46
N MET A 157 -11.56 -4.22 2.48
CA MET A 157 -11.12 -5.61 2.63
C MET A 157 -11.63 -6.19 3.94
N ASN A 158 -11.51 -5.43 5.04
CA ASN A 158 -11.99 -5.87 6.33
C ASN A 158 -13.51 -6.09 6.32
N GLU A 159 -14.28 -5.16 5.77
CA GLU A 159 -15.73 -5.27 5.73
C GLU A 159 -16.19 -6.46 4.85
N ALA A 160 -15.53 -6.68 3.72
CA ALA A 160 -15.89 -7.75 2.79
C ALA A 160 -15.53 -9.15 3.29
N HIS A 161 -14.51 -9.26 4.16
CA HIS A 161 -13.85 -10.52 4.45
C HIS A 161 -13.61 -10.77 5.95
N ASP A 162 -14.03 -9.87 6.83
CA ASP A 162 -13.86 -9.95 8.30
C ASP A 162 -12.41 -10.27 8.72
N LEU A 163 -11.45 -9.50 8.20
CA LEU A 163 -10.00 -9.72 8.39
C LEU A 163 -9.46 -9.11 9.69
N ALA A 164 -10.30 -8.41 10.46
CA ALA A 164 -9.92 -7.71 11.69
C ALA A 164 -9.79 -8.65 12.88
N ASP A 165 -10.42 -9.83 12.85
CA ASP A 165 -10.35 -10.77 13.94
C ASP A 165 -8.92 -11.33 14.07
N ALA A 166 -8.30 -11.07 15.23
CA ALA A 166 -6.96 -11.54 15.57
C ALA A 166 -6.87 -13.07 15.59
N THR A 167 -7.98 -13.76 15.81
CA THR A 167 -8.04 -15.23 15.89
C THR A 167 -7.53 -15.87 14.61
N GLU A 168 -7.86 -15.32 13.44
CA GLU A 168 -7.39 -15.83 12.15
C GLU A 168 -5.94 -15.48 11.81
N ARG A 169 -5.40 -14.41 12.40
CA ARG A 169 -4.01 -13.97 12.15
C ARG A 169 -2.98 -14.82 12.88
N PHE A 170 -3.38 -15.48 13.96
CA PHE A 170 -2.55 -16.41 14.74
C PHE A 170 -2.78 -17.89 14.39
N HIS A 171 -3.64 -18.20 13.40
CA HIS A 171 -3.84 -19.55 12.87
C HIS A 171 -2.69 -19.98 11.93
N TRP A 172 -1.45 -19.84 12.39
CA TRP A 172 -0.34 -20.61 11.81
C TRP A 172 -0.57 -22.08 12.18
N PRO A 173 -0.37 -23.05 11.26
CA PRO A 173 -0.57 -24.46 11.56
C PRO A 173 0.58 -24.99 12.43
N ASP A 174 0.71 -24.48 13.65
CA ASP A 174 1.39 -25.21 14.71
C ASP A 174 0.46 -26.35 15.09
N GLY A 175 0.93 -27.59 14.92
CA GLY A 175 0.15 -28.83 14.93
C GLY A 175 -0.45 -29.24 16.28
N ASP A 176 -1.03 -28.29 17.02
CA ASP A 176 -1.90 -28.50 18.16
C ASP A 176 -3.36 -28.51 17.69
N GLY A 177 -3.82 -29.71 17.34
CA GLY A 177 -5.05 -30.32 17.86
C GLY A 177 -6.40 -29.60 17.78
N THR A 178 -6.49 -28.39 17.24
CA THR A 178 -7.73 -27.65 17.09
C THR A 178 -8.40 -28.05 15.78
N ASP A 179 -9.68 -28.47 15.86
CA ASP A 179 -10.56 -28.84 14.74
C ASP A 179 -10.93 -27.61 13.87
N VAL A 180 -9.95 -26.80 13.49
CA VAL A 180 -10.13 -25.65 12.60
C VAL A 180 -9.57 -26.04 11.23
N PRO A 181 -10.38 -25.96 10.17
CA PRO A 181 -9.90 -26.30 8.83
C PRO A 181 -8.74 -25.36 8.44
N PRO A 182 -7.70 -25.87 7.78
CA PRO A 182 -6.60 -25.04 7.30
C PRO A 182 -7.12 -23.96 6.37
N LEU A 183 -6.56 -22.75 6.47
CA LEU A 183 -6.88 -21.64 5.58
C LEU A 183 -6.59 -22.06 4.14
N ASP A 184 -7.53 -21.81 3.22
CA ASP A 184 -7.27 -22.02 1.81
C ASP A 184 -6.25 -20.99 1.27
N GLY A 185 -5.63 -21.30 0.13
CA GLY A 185 -4.58 -20.42 -0.43
C GLY A 185 -5.08 -19.02 -0.79
N ALA A 186 -6.37 -18.87 -1.13
CA ALA A 186 -6.95 -17.57 -1.44
C ALA A 186 -7.12 -16.70 -0.18
N ARG A 187 -7.55 -17.31 0.93
CA ARG A 187 -7.66 -16.65 2.24
C ARG A 187 -6.31 -16.24 2.77
N LEU A 188 -5.28 -17.08 2.61
CA LEU A 188 -3.90 -16.73 2.97
C LEU A 188 -3.39 -15.53 2.18
N LEU A 189 -3.64 -15.47 0.86
CA LEU A 189 -3.25 -14.32 0.04
C LEU A 189 -3.98 -13.04 0.44
N LEU A 190 -5.27 -13.12 0.78
CA LEU A 190 -6.03 -11.96 1.28
C LEU A 190 -5.48 -11.44 2.60
N LEU A 191 -5.14 -12.33 3.54
CA LEU A 191 -4.50 -11.96 4.80
C LEU A 191 -3.12 -11.34 4.56
N ALA A 192 -2.30 -11.94 3.69
CA ALA A 192 -0.99 -11.41 3.33
C ALA A 192 -1.09 -10.00 2.73
N GLN A 193 -2.03 -9.78 1.80
CA GLN A 193 -2.29 -8.47 1.21
C GLN A 193 -2.74 -7.44 2.26
N TYR A 194 -3.64 -7.85 3.17
CA TYR A 194 -4.12 -6.98 4.24
C TYR A 194 -3.01 -6.57 5.22
N GLU A 195 -2.17 -7.51 5.63
CA GLU A 195 -1.02 -7.25 6.49
C GLU A 195 0.05 -6.42 5.78
N PHE A 196 0.26 -6.63 4.48
CA PHE A 196 1.13 -5.78 3.66
C PHE A 196 0.67 -4.32 3.66
N TYR A 197 -0.62 -4.06 3.44
CA TYR A 197 -1.18 -2.70 3.54
C TYR A 197 -1.06 -2.12 4.95
N THR A 198 -1.22 -2.96 5.98
CA THR A 198 -1.06 -2.55 7.38
C THR A 198 0.37 -2.09 7.66
N ALA A 199 1.36 -2.87 7.23
CA ALA A 199 2.77 -2.55 7.40
C ALA A 199 3.15 -1.24 6.69
N LEU A 200 2.71 -1.05 5.45
CA LEU A 200 2.95 0.19 4.71
C LEU A 200 2.33 1.41 5.41
N GLN A 201 1.10 1.31 5.92
CA GLN A 201 0.50 2.41 6.66
C GLN A 201 1.26 2.76 7.94
N SER A 202 1.74 1.76 8.68
CA SER A 202 2.56 2.00 9.87
C SER A 202 3.84 2.78 9.52
N ILE A 203 4.50 2.40 8.42
CA ILE A 203 5.68 3.12 7.92
C ILE A 203 5.32 4.57 7.55
N LEU A 204 4.20 4.79 6.83
CA LEU A 204 3.78 6.13 6.42
C LEU A 204 3.45 7.03 7.61
N ILE A 205 2.86 6.49 8.68
CA ILE A 205 2.63 7.26 9.92
C ILE A 205 3.95 7.80 10.47
N GLU A 206 5.01 6.98 10.47
CA GLU A 206 6.34 7.44 10.91
C GLU A 206 6.90 8.53 10.00
N VAL A 207 6.74 8.42 8.68
CA VAL A 207 7.17 9.44 7.70
C VAL A 207 6.45 10.77 7.94
N MET A 208 5.13 10.73 8.10
CA MET A 208 4.30 11.92 8.35
C MET A 208 4.60 12.56 9.70
N THR A 209 4.84 11.75 10.74
CA THR A 209 5.22 12.28 12.07
C THR A 209 6.56 13.01 12.02
N ARG A 210 7.54 12.50 11.25
CA ARG A 210 8.83 13.17 11.06
C ARG A 210 8.71 14.45 10.23
N ASN A 211 7.87 14.46 9.19
CA ASN A 211 7.52 15.68 8.43
C ASN A 211 7.05 16.79 9.37
N ASP A 212 6.13 16.48 10.28
CA ASP A 212 5.54 17.46 11.19
C ASP A 212 6.55 18.01 12.21
N GLN A 213 7.45 17.17 12.72
CA GLN A 213 8.52 17.59 13.63
C GLN A 213 9.52 18.53 12.95
N GLU A 214 9.92 18.22 11.72
CA GLU A 214 10.79 19.07 10.90
C GLU A 214 10.12 20.41 10.56
N ALA A 215 8.82 20.40 10.22
CA ALA A 215 8.04 21.59 9.91
C ALA A 215 7.79 22.49 11.13
N THR A 216 7.72 21.93 12.33
CA THR A 216 7.46 22.67 13.57
C THR A 216 8.72 23.17 14.28
N GLY A 217 9.92 22.74 13.84
CA GLY A 217 11.20 23.22 14.37
C GLY A 217 11.43 22.88 15.84
N PHE A 218 10.76 21.84 16.36
CA PHE A 218 10.93 21.39 17.74
C PHE A 218 12.13 20.45 17.81
N ASP A 219 13.33 21.03 17.78
CA ASP A 219 14.52 20.35 18.31
C ASP A 219 14.30 20.23 19.82
N GLY A 220 14.04 19.02 20.29
CA GLY A 220 14.00 18.70 21.70
C GLY A 220 15.39 18.84 22.31
N ASP A 221 15.84 20.08 22.54
CA ASP A 221 16.94 20.36 23.43
C ASP A 221 16.44 20.12 24.85
N GLU A 222 16.70 18.90 25.34
CA GLU A 222 16.74 18.61 26.78
C GLU A 222 17.82 19.52 27.38
N ASP A 223 17.39 20.67 27.87
CA ASP A 223 18.13 21.52 28.79
C ASP A 223 18.46 20.67 30.03
N ALA A 224 19.63 20.05 29.99
CA ALA A 224 20.25 19.35 31.10
C ALA A 224 20.52 20.39 32.20
N GLY A 225 19.52 20.58 33.07
CA GLY A 225 19.62 21.43 34.23
C GLY A 225 20.86 21.08 35.04
N GLU A 226 21.81 22.02 35.03
CA GLU A 226 22.95 22.04 35.94
C GLU A 226 22.42 22.10 37.37
N GLU A 227 22.50 20.99 38.11
CA GLU A 227 22.38 20.99 39.56
C GLU A 227 23.61 21.70 40.13
N GLU A 228 23.46 22.99 40.45
CA GLU A 228 24.42 23.71 41.28
C GLU A 228 24.38 23.14 42.71
N ASP A 229 25.46 22.45 43.07
CA ASP A 229 25.80 22.05 44.44
C ASP A 229 25.90 23.29 45.36
N ASP A 230 24.88 23.51 46.21
CA ASP A 230 24.95 24.47 47.32
C ASP A 230 25.65 23.79 48.52
N GLU A 231 26.97 24.04 48.63
CA GLU A 231 27.78 23.77 49.82
C GLU A 231 27.28 24.57 51.03
N THR A 232 26.37 24.00 51.82
CA THR A 232 26.19 24.43 53.21
C THR A 232 27.28 23.83 54.10
N LEU A 233 28.39 24.55 54.28
CA LEU A 233 29.34 24.31 55.38
C LEU A 233 28.85 25.04 56.65
N GLY A 234 28.54 24.25 57.67
CA GLY A 234 28.42 24.66 59.08
C GLY A 234 29.46 23.96 59.93
#